data_AF-A0A8T7F9K2-F1
#
_entry.id   AF-A0A8T7F9K2-F1
#
_cell.length_a   1.000
_cell.length_b   1.000
_cell.length_c   1.000
_cell.angle_alpha   90.00
_cell.angle_beta   90.00
_cell.angle_gamma   90.00
#
_symmetry.space_group_name_H-M   'P 1'
#
loop_
_entity.id
_entity.type
_entity.pdbx_description
1 polymer ?
#
loop_
_entity_poly.entity_id
_entity_poly.type
_entity_poly.pdbx_seq_one_letter_code
_entity_poly.pdbx_strand_id
1 'polypeptide(L)'
;MQLQFLITSEQRASGAMFMESLNDTVLAFIYPTDGRRTFHTFFCPPMRIIALSADGQVLFDEVITQWRWVKLPVCRYVIETGPKVDYRPYLQTVLSVAPDLPQLGSMDPSLRMDSLLFALLAEAVADIRRIRDAHRGEVRPEIQRHRFEAWERGQIVSSAGFLLDFSRAWNLPDGAVKLSYSVLKAEEPYLDEIVAASVAGIPWRHEFPNHCMRCGKSASWRPILNPTPNAPVEILWRYQRPENAIPICHHCTETMNLLRDESLRLDLVWGLWGPRFEAFWGWHRAKKNNRLPRDWDMYVHPLWPAGFGGENWETGSGALRFAEPRPPHQVIRDEQHMQALRRGLYRKKFRGRQPGETPLQKLLDFRLEIPQGES
;
A
#
# COMPACT_ATOMS: atom_id res chain seq x y z
N MET A 1 -33.10 -4.81 20.70
CA MET A 1 -31.98 -5.73 20.41
C MET A 1 -31.57 -5.71 18.94
N GLN A 2 -30.26 -5.68 18.66
CA GLN A 2 -29.69 -5.55 17.32
C GLN A 2 -28.62 -6.63 17.09
N LEU A 3 -28.85 -7.53 16.12
CA LEU A 3 -27.85 -8.50 15.67
C LEU A 3 -26.93 -7.86 14.64
N GLN A 4 -25.62 -7.92 14.87
CA GLN A 4 -24.61 -7.41 13.96
C GLN A 4 -23.66 -8.53 13.55
N PHE A 5 -23.54 -8.77 12.25
CA PHE A 5 -22.58 -9.72 11.69
C PHE A 5 -21.21 -9.06 11.51
N LEU A 6 -20.18 -9.67 12.06
CA LEU A 6 -18.79 -9.24 11.93
C LEU A 6 -18.13 -10.05 10.81
N ILE A 7 -18.14 -9.50 9.61
CA ILE A 7 -17.80 -10.18 8.36
C ILE A 7 -16.46 -9.75 7.77
N THR A 8 -15.92 -8.60 8.20
CA THR A 8 -14.56 -8.16 7.87
C THR A 8 -13.57 -8.49 8.99
N SER A 9 -12.27 -8.56 8.69
CA SER A 9 -11.25 -8.77 9.73
C SER A 9 -11.13 -7.60 10.69
N GLU A 10 -11.33 -6.36 10.26
CA GLU A 10 -11.39 -5.21 11.16
C GLU A 10 -12.54 -5.36 12.16
N GLN A 11 -13.75 -5.67 11.69
CA GLN A 11 -14.91 -5.90 12.55
C GLN A 11 -14.66 -7.02 13.57
N ARG A 12 -14.07 -8.14 13.13
CA ARG A 12 -13.73 -9.28 14.01
C ARG A 12 -12.58 -8.97 14.97
N ALA A 13 -11.64 -8.11 14.59
CA ALA A 13 -10.55 -7.70 15.47
C ALA A 13 -11.04 -6.72 16.53
N SER A 14 -11.94 -5.82 16.17
CA SER A 14 -12.54 -4.87 17.12
C SER A 14 -13.55 -5.54 18.04
N GLY A 15 -14.45 -6.39 17.54
CA GLY A 15 -15.47 -7.04 18.37
C GLY A 15 -16.22 -6.05 19.27
N ALA A 16 -16.32 -6.35 20.56
CA ALA A 16 -16.88 -5.45 21.57
C ALA A 16 -15.88 -4.43 22.17
N MET A 17 -14.65 -4.32 21.65
CA MET A 17 -13.65 -3.39 22.20
C MET A 17 -14.13 -1.94 22.14
N PHE A 18 -13.86 -1.21 23.21
CA PHE A 18 -14.21 0.21 23.38
C PHE A 18 -15.71 0.53 23.37
N MET A 19 -16.57 -0.49 23.31
CA MET A 19 -17.99 -0.30 23.58
C MET A 19 -18.19 -0.03 25.07
N GLU A 20 -19.02 0.95 25.41
CA GLU A 20 -19.39 1.20 26.82
C GLU A 20 -20.15 0.01 27.42
N SER A 21 -21.01 -0.62 26.62
CA SER A 21 -21.74 -1.84 26.96
C SER A 21 -22.28 -2.52 25.70
N LEU A 22 -22.50 -3.83 25.76
CA LEU A 22 -23.19 -4.55 24.69
C LEU A 22 -24.70 -4.39 24.77
N ASN A 23 -25.30 -4.06 25.93
CA ASN A 23 -26.74 -3.85 26.13
C ASN A 23 -27.62 -4.81 25.29
N ASP A 24 -28.28 -4.27 24.26
CA ASP A 24 -29.21 -4.94 23.37
C ASP A 24 -28.54 -5.50 22.10
N THR A 25 -27.23 -5.30 21.95
CA THR A 25 -26.42 -5.67 20.79
C THR A 25 -25.88 -7.09 20.93
N VAL A 26 -26.04 -7.87 19.88
CA VAL A 26 -25.49 -9.21 19.73
C VAL A 26 -24.52 -9.18 18.56
N LEU A 27 -23.24 -9.44 18.81
CA LEU A 27 -22.21 -9.50 17.77
C LEU A 27 -22.00 -10.95 17.36
N ALA A 28 -22.17 -11.26 16.08
CA ALA A 28 -21.95 -12.59 15.52
C ALA A 28 -20.69 -12.61 14.66
N PHE A 29 -19.66 -13.28 15.15
CA PHE A 29 -18.42 -13.55 14.44
C PHE A 29 -18.61 -14.77 13.58
N ILE A 30 -18.64 -14.56 12.26
CA ILE A 30 -18.81 -15.63 11.28
C ILE A 30 -17.45 -16.03 10.75
N TYR A 31 -17.12 -17.32 10.77
CA TYR A 31 -15.86 -17.80 10.21
C TYR A 31 -16.10 -18.84 9.11
N PRO A 32 -15.23 -18.91 8.09
CA PRO A 32 -15.43 -19.80 6.94
C PRO A 32 -15.13 -21.27 7.26
N THR A 33 -14.32 -21.53 8.27
CA THR A 33 -13.84 -22.87 8.64
C THR A 33 -13.88 -23.09 10.15
N ASP A 34 -13.99 -24.36 10.55
CA ASP A 34 -13.87 -24.75 11.95
C ASP A 34 -12.42 -24.61 12.42
N GLY A 35 -12.23 -23.99 13.58
CA GLY A 35 -10.89 -23.82 14.13
C GLY A 35 -10.93 -23.49 15.61
N ARG A 36 -9.82 -23.77 16.31
CA ARG A 36 -9.62 -23.23 17.66
C ARG A 36 -9.39 -21.72 17.56
N ARG A 37 -9.96 -20.97 18.50
CA ARG A 37 -9.88 -19.50 18.49
C ARG A 37 -9.42 -19.00 19.85
N THR A 38 -8.63 -17.94 19.84
CA THR A 38 -8.26 -17.24 21.07
C THR A 38 -8.74 -15.81 20.95
N PHE A 39 -9.59 -15.40 21.87
CA PHE A 39 -10.07 -14.02 21.98
C PHE A 39 -9.33 -13.34 23.13
N HIS A 40 -9.11 -12.03 23.02
CA HIS A 40 -8.82 -11.22 24.20
C HIS A 40 -10.03 -10.36 24.53
N THR A 41 -10.22 -10.08 25.81
CA THR A 41 -11.28 -9.18 26.28
C THR A 41 -10.76 -7.84 26.80
N PHE A 42 -9.50 -7.49 26.53
CA PHE A 42 -8.94 -6.18 26.88
C PHE A 42 -9.76 -5.06 26.24
N PHE A 43 -10.14 -4.06 27.05
CA PHE A 43 -10.97 -2.93 26.65
C PHE A 43 -12.41 -3.28 26.23
N CYS A 44 -12.85 -4.52 26.42
CA CYS A 44 -14.26 -4.89 26.27
C CYS A 44 -15.02 -4.61 27.57
N PRO A 45 -16.32 -4.27 27.50
CA PRO A 45 -17.18 -4.26 28.67
C PRO A 45 -17.42 -5.70 29.18
N PRO A 46 -17.96 -5.88 30.41
CA PRO A 46 -18.43 -7.19 30.85
C PRO A 46 -19.39 -7.80 29.83
N MET A 47 -19.12 -9.03 29.39
CA MET A 47 -19.82 -9.64 28.27
C MET A 47 -19.95 -11.14 28.43
N ARG A 48 -20.75 -11.78 27.59
CA ARG A 48 -20.91 -13.22 27.47
C ARG A 48 -20.37 -13.65 26.11
N ILE A 49 -19.50 -14.65 26.10
CA ILE A 49 -18.96 -15.25 24.87
C ILE A 49 -19.56 -16.64 24.71
N ILE A 50 -20.11 -16.90 23.53
CA ILE A 50 -20.68 -18.18 23.16
C ILE A 50 -19.98 -18.68 21.90
N ALA A 51 -19.41 -19.89 21.94
CA ALA A 51 -18.85 -20.54 20.76
C ALA A 51 -19.82 -21.61 20.24
N LEU A 52 -20.05 -21.61 18.93
CA LEU A 52 -20.98 -22.50 18.26
C LEU A 52 -20.26 -23.33 17.20
N SER A 53 -20.67 -24.59 17.04
CA SER A 53 -20.32 -25.42 15.89
C SER A 53 -21.02 -24.93 14.61
N ALA A 54 -20.71 -25.55 13.47
CA ALA A 54 -21.32 -25.22 12.18
C ALA A 54 -22.84 -25.50 12.13
N ASP A 55 -23.32 -26.47 12.92
CA ASP A 55 -24.73 -26.83 13.10
C ASP A 55 -25.42 -26.07 14.26
N GLY A 56 -24.70 -25.17 14.94
CA GLY A 56 -25.25 -24.32 16.00
C GLY A 56 -25.27 -24.93 17.40
N GLN A 57 -24.59 -26.06 17.61
CA GLN A 57 -24.37 -26.61 18.94
C GLN A 57 -23.49 -25.65 19.76
N VAL A 58 -23.90 -25.37 21.01
CA VAL A 58 -23.12 -24.57 21.95
C VAL A 58 -21.95 -25.40 22.48
N LEU A 59 -20.73 -24.95 22.20
CA LEU A 59 -19.48 -25.59 22.61
C LEU A 59 -18.78 -24.88 23.76
N PHE A 60 -19.08 -23.60 23.94
CA PHE A 60 -18.58 -22.76 25.02
C PHE A 60 -19.60 -21.67 25.30
N ASP A 61 -19.82 -21.35 26.58
CA ASP A 61 -20.76 -20.33 27.00
C ASP A 61 -20.35 -19.80 28.39
N GLU A 62 -19.66 -18.65 28.42
CA GLU A 62 -19.20 -18.05 29.67
C GLU A 62 -19.42 -16.54 29.71
N VAL A 63 -19.72 -16.03 30.91
CA VAL A 63 -19.70 -14.60 31.22
C VAL A 63 -18.29 -14.20 31.64
N ILE A 64 -17.74 -13.22 30.94
CA ILE A 64 -16.41 -12.65 31.14
C ILE A 64 -16.56 -11.26 31.76
N THR A 65 -16.19 -11.15 33.04
CA THR A 65 -16.28 -9.89 33.81
C THR A 65 -14.94 -9.18 33.99
N GLN A 66 -13.84 -9.86 33.69
CA GLN A 66 -12.48 -9.34 33.80
C GLN A 66 -11.72 -9.57 32.49
N TRP A 67 -10.82 -8.64 32.17
CA TRP A 67 -10.00 -8.71 30.97
C TRP A 67 -9.05 -9.90 31.03
N ARG A 68 -9.16 -10.80 30.05
CA ARG A 68 -8.34 -11.99 29.94
C ARG A 68 -8.30 -12.50 28.51
N TRP A 69 -7.40 -13.45 28.27
CA TRP A 69 -7.45 -14.29 27.09
C TRP A 69 -8.47 -15.42 27.30
N VAL A 70 -9.32 -15.65 26.32
CA VAL A 70 -10.34 -16.71 26.30
C VAL A 70 -10.01 -17.67 25.17
N LYS A 71 -9.63 -18.90 25.53
CA LYS A 71 -9.31 -19.97 24.57
C LYS A 71 -10.58 -20.75 24.29
N LEU A 72 -11.12 -20.61 23.09
CA LEU A 72 -12.33 -21.28 22.65
C LEU A 72 -12.00 -22.65 22.03
N PRO A 73 -12.89 -23.65 22.18
CA PRO A 73 -12.79 -24.92 21.46
C PRO A 73 -12.91 -24.72 19.95
N VAL A 74 -12.77 -25.82 19.20
CA VAL A 74 -12.99 -25.81 17.74
C VAL A 74 -14.42 -25.36 17.47
N CYS A 75 -14.61 -24.22 16.81
CA CYS A 75 -15.92 -23.63 16.56
C CYS A 75 -15.99 -22.91 15.21
N ARG A 76 -17.21 -22.81 14.66
CA ARG A 76 -17.51 -22.10 13.42
C ARG A 76 -17.93 -20.66 13.66
N TYR A 77 -18.75 -20.43 14.68
CA TYR A 77 -19.30 -19.11 14.98
C TYR A 77 -19.01 -18.74 16.43
N VAL A 78 -18.87 -17.44 16.68
CA VAL A 78 -18.78 -16.91 18.05
C VAL A 78 -19.81 -15.80 18.20
N ILE A 79 -20.51 -15.77 19.32
CA ILE A 79 -21.44 -14.70 19.68
C ILE A 79 -20.90 -13.97 20.90
N GLU A 80 -20.80 -12.64 20.81
CA GLU A 80 -20.57 -11.76 21.95
C GLU A 80 -21.86 -10.99 22.26
N THR A 81 -22.25 -10.94 23.52
CA THR A 81 -23.45 -10.24 23.96
C THR A 81 -23.33 -9.74 25.40
N GLY A 82 -24.28 -8.93 25.87
CA GLY A 82 -24.34 -8.53 27.27
C GLY A 82 -24.52 -9.72 28.22
N PRO A 83 -24.03 -9.66 29.48
CA PRO A 83 -24.02 -10.80 30.40
C PRO A 83 -25.38 -11.45 30.65
N LYS A 84 -26.46 -10.66 30.56
CA LYS A 84 -27.84 -11.07 30.84
C LYS A 84 -28.71 -11.23 29.59
N VAL A 85 -28.13 -11.04 28.42
CA VAL A 85 -28.87 -11.03 27.15
C VAL A 85 -29.11 -12.46 26.68
N ASP A 86 -30.34 -12.75 26.24
CA ASP A 86 -30.66 -14.03 25.61
C ASP A 86 -30.29 -13.99 24.12
N TYR A 87 -29.28 -14.79 23.75
CA TYR A 87 -28.79 -14.91 22.38
C TYR A 87 -29.56 -15.96 21.56
N ARG A 88 -30.31 -16.86 22.21
CA ARG A 88 -30.98 -18.00 21.55
C ARG A 88 -31.92 -17.59 20.41
N PRO A 89 -32.68 -16.48 20.49
CA PRO A 89 -33.54 -16.04 19.39
C PRO A 89 -32.78 -15.76 18.09
N TYR A 90 -31.48 -15.48 18.14
CA TYR A 90 -30.66 -15.13 16.98
C TYR A 90 -29.94 -16.32 16.35
N LEU A 91 -29.90 -17.48 17.03
CA LEU A 91 -29.14 -18.64 16.55
C LEU A 91 -29.60 -19.07 15.15
N GLN A 92 -30.92 -19.18 14.94
CA GLN A 92 -31.45 -19.60 13.65
C GLN A 92 -31.09 -18.60 12.54
N THR A 93 -31.15 -17.30 12.83
CA THR A 93 -30.77 -16.25 11.87
C THR A 93 -29.29 -16.29 11.56
N VAL A 94 -28.43 -16.50 12.57
CA VAL A 94 -26.99 -16.65 12.37
C VAL A 94 -26.70 -17.85 11.48
N LEU A 95 -27.30 -19.00 11.76
CA LEU A 95 -27.09 -20.23 10.98
C LEU A 95 -27.61 -20.11 9.54
N SER A 96 -28.73 -19.43 9.32
CA SER A 96 -29.32 -19.29 7.99
C SER A 96 -28.59 -18.27 7.12
N VAL A 97 -28.08 -17.19 7.71
CA VAL A 97 -27.46 -16.07 6.96
C VAL A 97 -25.95 -16.26 6.80
N ALA A 98 -25.28 -16.90 7.76
CA ALA A 98 -23.83 -17.08 7.77
C ALA A 98 -23.22 -17.64 6.47
N PRO A 99 -23.82 -18.65 5.79
CA PRO A 99 -23.24 -19.23 4.57
C PRO A 99 -23.11 -18.22 3.41
N ASP A 100 -24.00 -17.23 3.35
CA ASP A 100 -24.10 -16.28 2.24
C ASP A 100 -23.35 -14.95 2.50
N LEU A 101 -22.80 -14.77 3.70
CA LEU A 101 -22.10 -13.54 4.06
C LEU A 101 -20.69 -13.50 3.45
N PRO A 102 -20.27 -12.35 2.88
CA PRO A 102 -18.96 -12.22 2.28
C PRO A 102 -17.89 -12.37 3.36
N GLN A 103 -17.06 -13.39 3.22
CA GLN A 103 -15.98 -13.71 4.16
C GLN A 103 -14.71 -12.96 3.75
N LEU A 104 -14.69 -11.66 4.02
CA LEU A 104 -13.55 -10.82 3.68
C LEU A 104 -12.55 -10.79 4.85
N GLY A 105 -11.41 -11.45 4.64
CA GLY A 105 -10.16 -11.05 5.27
C GLY A 105 -9.81 -11.61 6.65
N SER A 106 -10.48 -12.61 7.24
CA SER A 106 -9.85 -13.26 8.41
C SER A 106 -8.59 -13.99 7.99
N MET A 107 -7.48 -13.72 8.69
CA MET A 107 -6.31 -14.57 8.62
C MET A 107 -6.73 -16.01 8.92
N ASP A 108 -6.29 -16.94 8.07
CA ASP A 108 -6.56 -18.36 8.25
C ASP A 108 -6.06 -18.78 9.65
N PRO A 109 -6.83 -19.53 10.46
CA PRO A 109 -6.36 -20.04 11.75
C PRO A 109 -5.09 -20.91 11.65
N SER A 110 -4.82 -21.47 10.47
CA SER A 110 -3.58 -22.20 10.14
C SER A 110 -2.40 -21.29 9.78
N LEU A 111 -2.64 -19.99 9.60
CA LEU A 111 -1.61 -19.02 9.24
C LEU A 111 -0.66 -18.84 10.42
N ARG A 112 0.55 -19.35 10.24
CA ARG A 112 1.63 -19.33 11.23
C ARG A 112 2.20 -17.92 11.36
N MET A 113 1.58 -17.10 12.21
CA MET A 113 2.07 -15.75 12.55
C MET A 113 3.51 -15.77 13.08
N ASP A 114 3.90 -16.85 13.75
CA ASP A 114 5.28 -17.11 14.15
C ASP A 114 6.22 -17.26 12.95
N SER A 115 5.77 -17.90 11.86
CA SER A 115 6.55 -18.00 10.62
C SER A 115 6.65 -16.67 9.89
N LEU A 116 5.57 -15.87 9.85
CA LEU A 116 5.61 -14.51 9.31
C LEU A 116 6.58 -13.64 10.10
N LEU A 117 6.47 -13.65 11.43
CA LEU A 117 7.34 -12.87 12.30
C LEU A 117 8.80 -13.29 12.18
N PHE A 118 9.07 -14.60 12.10
CA PHE A 118 10.41 -15.12 11.85
C PHE A 118 10.95 -14.66 10.49
N ALA A 119 10.13 -14.70 9.44
CA ALA A 119 10.50 -14.21 8.12
C ALA A 119 10.84 -12.71 8.15
N LEU A 120 10.01 -11.88 8.80
CA LEU A 120 10.29 -10.46 8.97
C LEU A 120 11.59 -10.18 9.73
N LEU A 121 11.85 -10.93 10.81
CA LEU A 121 13.13 -10.86 11.53
C LEU A 121 14.32 -11.29 10.67
N ALA A 122 14.16 -12.37 9.90
CA ALA A 122 15.22 -12.88 9.02
C ALA A 122 15.57 -11.87 7.92
N GLU A 123 14.56 -11.28 7.27
CA GLU A 123 14.72 -10.21 6.28
C GLU A 123 15.38 -8.98 6.91
N ALA A 124 14.90 -8.54 8.08
CA ALA A 124 15.48 -7.39 8.75
C ALA A 124 16.97 -7.60 9.12
N VAL A 125 17.33 -8.80 9.59
CA VAL A 125 18.74 -9.16 9.84
C VAL A 125 19.54 -9.24 8.53
N ALA A 126 18.95 -9.72 7.43
CA ALA A 126 19.60 -9.77 6.13
C ALA A 126 19.91 -8.35 5.61
N ASP A 127 19.00 -7.39 5.78
CA ASP A 127 19.25 -5.99 5.45
C ASP A 127 20.41 -5.40 6.27
N ILE A 128 20.45 -5.65 7.58
CA ILE A 128 21.57 -5.20 8.41
C ILE A 128 22.89 -5.87 8.01
N ARG A 129 22.85 -7.12 7.55
CA ARG A 129 24.03 -7.78 6.99
C ARG A 129 24.52 -7.09 5.72
N ARG A 130 23.62 -6.67 4.82
CA ARG A 130 23.99 -5.88 3.63
C ARG A 130 24.72 -4.58 4.02
N ILE A 131 24.25 -3.90 5.07
CA ILE A 131 24.93 -2.72 5.61
C ILE A 131 26.32 -3.07 6.13
N ARG A 132 26.46 -4.12 6.94
CA ARG A 132 27.77 -4.55 7.45
C ARG A 132 28.77 -4.80 6.31
N ASP A 133 28.33 -5.51 5.28
CA ASP A 133 29.17 -5.91 4.15
C ASP A 133 29.57 -4.68 3.30
N ALA A 134 28.71 -3.66 3.19
CA ALA A 134 29.01 -2.40 2.52
C ALA A 134 29.95 -1.47 3.31
N HIS A 135 29.84 -1.46 4.64
CA HIS A 135 30.46 -0.44 5.51
C HIS A 135 31.68 -0.90 6.31
N ARG A 136 31.92 -2.21 6.43
CA ARG A 136 33.07 -2.78 7.17
C ARG A 136 33.24 -2.27 8.62
N GLY A 137 32.18 -1.80 9.27
CA GLY A 137 32.16 -1.49 10.71
C GLY A 137 31.57 -0.13 11.10
N GLU A 138 31.62 0.87 10.22
CA GLU A 138 31.08 2.22 10.50
C GLU A 138 30.08 2.65 9.42
N VAL A 139 28.85 2.96 9.83
CA VAL A 139 27.82 3.42 8.90
C VAL A 139 28.09 4.87 8.51
N ARG A 140 28.32 5.10 7.22
CA ARG A 140 28.67 6.42 6.67
C ARG A 140 27.65 6.87 5.63
N PRO A 141 27.02 8.06 5.77
CA PRO A 141 25.95 8.50 4.87
C PRO A 141 26.32 8.51 3.38
N GLU A 142 27.58 8.83 3.04
CA GLU A 142 28.05 8.85 1.66
C GLU A 142 28.11 7.46 1.03
N ILE A 143 28.49 6.44 1.80
CA ILE A 143 28.48 5.05 1.33
C ILE A 143 27.04 4.58 1.17
N GLN A 144 26.14 4.94 2.10
CA GLN A 144 24.71 4.60 2.01
C GLN A 144 24.11 5.14 0.70
N ARG A 145 24.27 6.43 0.44
CA ARG A 145 23.78 7.10 -0.78
C ARG A 145 24.37 6.53 -2.07
N HIS A 146 25.61 6.02 -2.03
CA HIS A 146 26.26 5.47 -3.21
C HIS A 146 25.88 4.00 -3.46
N ARG A 147 25.60 3.23 -2.41
CA ARG A 147 25.36 1.79 -2.49
C ARG A 147 23.90 1.40 -2.63
N PHE A 148 23.00 2.21 -2.10
CA PHE A 148 21.58 1.87 -1.99
C PHE A 148 20.72 3.02 -2.51
N GLU A 149 19.69 2.68 -3.27
CA GLU A 149 18.69 3.64 -3.71
C GLU A 149 17.87 4.15 -2.51
N ALA A 150 17.18 5.28 -2.67
CA ALA A 150 16.41 5.89 -1.57
C ALA A 150 15.34 4.95 -0.98
N TRP A 151 14.67 4.16 -1.83
CA TRP A 151 13.66 3.20 -1.39
C TRP A 151 14.27 2.03 -0.61
N GLU A 152 15.45 1.54 -1.01
CA GLU A 152 16.19 0.49 -0.30
C GLU A 152 16.64 0.99 1.07
N ARG A 153 17.16 2.23 1.13
CA ARG A 153 17.57 2.86 2.39
C ARG A 153 16.39 2.95 3.37
N GLY A 154 15.20 3.31 2.89
CA GLY A 154 13.99 3.33 3.72
C GLY A 154 13.55 1.94 4.20
N GLN A 155 13.70 0.90 3.36
CA GLN A 155 13.47 -0.49 3.79
C GLN A 155 14.44 -0.90 4.89
N ILE A 156 15.74 -0.63 4.71
CA ILE A 156 16.79 -0.93 5.68
C ILE A 156 16.55 -0.17 7.00
N VAL A 157 16.12 1.09 6.94
CA VAL A 157 15.72 1.88 8.12
C VAL A 157 14.53 1.25 8.84
N SER A 158 13.52 0.78 8.09
CA SER A 158 12.37 0.10 8.66
C SER A 158 12.78 -1.22 9.34
N SER A 159 13.66 -1.99 8.69
CA SER A 159 14.30 -3.19 9.23
C SER A 159 15.10 -2.90 10.51
N ALA A 160 15.87 -1.81 10.54
CA ALA A 160 16.62 -1.37 11.70
C ALA A 160 15.72 -1.00 12.88
N GLY A 161 14.65 -0.22 12.63
CA GLY A 161 13.65 0.12 13.64
C GLY A 161 12.98 -1.12 14.21
N PHE A 162 12.54 -2.03 13.33
CA PHE A 162 11.93 -3.30 13.69
C PHE A 162 12.85 -4.13 14.62
N LEU A 163 14.13 -4.29 14.29
CA LEU A 163 15.07 -5.02 15.15
C LEU A 163 15.25 -4.36 16.52
N LEU A 164 15.27 -3.03 16.59
CA LEU A 164 15.40 -2.33 17.87
C LEU A 164 14.16 -2.49 18.74
N ASP A 165 12.96 -2.42 18.17
CA ASP A 165 11.70 -2.63 18.88
C ASP A 165 11.65 -4.02 19.54
N PHE A 166 12.17 -5.03 18.84
CA PHE A 166 12.19 -6.42 19.31
C PHE A 166 13.44 -6.81 20.11
N SER A 167 14.46 -5.96 20.16
CA SER A 167 15.71 -6.22 20.91
C SER A 167 15.49 -6.38 22.41
N ARG A 168 14.40 -5.83 22.95
CA ARG A 168 14.02 -5.97 24.37
C ARG A 168 13.25 -7.26 24.65
N ALA A 169 12.55 -7.77 23.64
CA ALA A 169 11.72 -8.95 23.77
C ALA A 169 12.47 -10.25 23.43
N TRP A 170 13.46 -10.17 22.53
CA TRP A 170 14.19 -11.32 22.01
C TRP A 170 15.69 -11.13 22.04
N ASN A 171 16.41 -12.26 22.13
CA ASN A 171 17.86 -12.29 22.08
C ASN A 171 18.35 -12.16 20.62
N LEU A 172 18.55 -10.92 20.17
CA LEU A 172 19.08 -10.61 18.84
C LEU A 172 20.61 -10.49 18.87
N PRO A 173 21.32 -10.75 17.76
CA PRO A 173 22.76 -10.57 17.71
C PRO A 173 23.18 -9.12 18.02
N ASP A 174 24.08 -8.92 18.98
CA ASP A 174 24.57 -7.59 19.40
C ASP A 174 25.04 -6.72 18.23
N GLY A 175 25.71 -7.35 17.26
CA GLY A 175 26.16 -6.66 16.05
C GLY A 175 25.01 -6.08 15.25
N ALA A 176 23.89 -6.79 15.14
CA ALA A 176 22.71 -6.34 14.41
C ALA A 176 22.02 -5.16 15.13
N VAL A 177 21.90 -5.23 16.46
CA VAL A 177 21.32 -4.15 17.28
C VAL A 177 22.17 -2.88 17.19
N LYS A 178 23.49 -2.98 17.35
CA LYS A 178 24.41 -1.83 17.26
C LYS A 178 24.45 -1.20 15.86
N LEU A 179 24.41 -2.02 14.81
CA LEU A 179 24.34 -1.50 13.44
C LEU A 179 22.99 -0.83 13.18
N SER A 180 21.88 -1.40 13.66
CA SER A 180 20.55 -0.82 13.50
C SER A 180 20.49 0.61 14.07
N TYR A 181 21.05 0.81 15.27
CA TYR A 181 21.17 2.15 15.85
C TYR A 181 22.02 3.09 14.98
N SER A 182 23.16 2.60 14.47
CA SER A 182 24.05 3.39 13.60
C SER A 182 23.38 3.78 12.27
N VAL A 183 22.57 2.89 11.70
CA VAL A 183 21.78 3.17 10.48
C VAL A 183 20.77 4.28 10.74
N LEU A 184 19.94 4.15 11.78
CA LEU A 184 18.94 5.17 12.10
C LEU A 184 19.58 6.54 12.35
N LYS A 185 20.71 6.57 13.06
CA LYS A 185 21.45 7.81 13.31
C LYS A 185 22.04 8.42 12.03
N ALA A 186 22.56 7.59 11.13
CA ALA A 186 23.14 8.08 9.87
C ALA A 186 22.08 8.66 8.93
N GLU A 187 20.86 8.14 9.00
CA GLU A 187 19.74 8.47 8.12
C GLU A 187 18.73 9.46 8.71
N GLU A 188 18.86 9.79 10.01
CA GLU A 188 18.00 10.72 10.75
C GLU A 188 17.60 12.00 9.98
N PRO A 189 18.51 12.71 9.26
CA PRO A 189 18.15 13.94 8.58
C PRO A 189 17.13 13.78 7.43
N TYR A 190 16.94 12.56 6.93
CA TYR A 190 16.06 12.26 5.79
C TYR A 190 15.10 11.11 6.07
N LEU A 191 14.92 10.74 7.35
CA LEU A 191 14.20 9.53 7.76
C LEU A 191 12.79 9.44 7.13
N ASP A 192 11.98 10.49 7.28
CA ASP A 192 10.61 10.51 6.75
C ASP A 192 10.58 10.39 5.22
N GLU A 193 11.57 10.98 4.55
CA GLU A 193 11.66 11.03 3.10
C GLU A 193 12.05 9.68 2.51
N ILE A 194 13.02 8.98 3.11
CA ILE A 194 13.41 7.64 2.66
C ILE A 194 12.38 6.58 3.06
N VAL A 195 11.69 6.73 4.19
CA VAL A 195 10.56 5.86 4.56
C VAL A 195 9.39 6.06 3.59
N ALA A 196 9.10 7.30 3.18
CA ALA A 196 8.15 7.53 2.09
C ALA A 196 8.61 6.85 0.79
N ALA A 197 9.91 6.89 0.48
CA ALA A 197 10.48 6.23 -0.68
C ALA A 197 10.38 4.69 -0.60
N SER A 198 10.49 4.06 0.57
CA SER A 198 10.42 2.59 0.66
C SER A 198 9.05 2.05 0.30
N VAL A 199 7.99 2.79 0.65
CA VAL A 199 6.62 2.42 0.32
C VAL A 199 6.26 2.80 -1.11
N ALA A 200 6.81 3.90 -1.62
CA ALA A 200 6.27 4.55 -2.81
C ALA A 200 7.27 4.74 -3.96
N GLY A 201 8.57 4.57 -3.72
CA GLY A 201 9.65 4.78 -4.68
C GLY A 201 10.15 3.50 -5.34
N ILE A 202 9.42 2.39 -5.20
CA ILE A 202 9.81 1.06 -5.69
C ILE A 202 9.97 1.08 -7.22
N PRO A 203 10.97 0.38 -7.80
CA PRO A 203 11.10 0.22 -9.24
C PRO A 203 9.85 -0.42 -9.86
N TRP A 204 9.28 0.23 -10.88
CA TRP A 204 8.00 -0.17 -11.49
C TRP A 204 8.10 -0.41 -13.00
N ARG A 205 9.18 0.03 -13.64
CA ARG A 205 9.30 0.11 -15.11
C ARG A 205 9.17 -1.23 -15.82
N HIS A 206 9.56 -2.32 -15.17
CA HIS A 206 9.51 -3.67 -15.76
C HIS A 206 8.11 -4.30 -15.66
N GLU A 207 7.29 -3.84 -14.73
CA GLU A 207 5.93 -4.34 -14.50
C GLU A 207 4.91 -3.63 -15.41
N PHE A 208 5.29 -2.49 -15.97
CA PHE A 208 4.39 -1.65 -16.76
C PHE A 208 4.54 -1.95 -18.26
N PRO A 209 3.43 -1.86 -19.04
CA PRO A 209 3.46 -2.01 -20.49
C PRO A 209 4.49 -1.10 -21.14
N ASN A 210 5.26 -1.66 -22.06
CA ASN A 210 6.33 -0.96 -22.76
C ASN A 210 5.94 -0.56 -24.20
N HIS A 211 4.65 -0.37 -24.47
CA HIS A 211 4.16 0.05 -25.78
C HIS A 211 4.16 1.57 -25.90
N CYS A 212 4.72 2.10 -26.98
CA CYS A 212 4.70 3.51 -27.31
C CYS A 212 3.25 3.99 -27.41
N MET A 213 2.85 4.93 -26.56
CA MET A 213 1.49 5.48 -26.56
C MET A 213 1.10 6.13 -27.89
N ARG A 214 2.08 6.52 -28.73
CA ARG A 214 1.84 7.11 -30.05
C ARG A 214 1.83 6.12 -31.20
N CYS A 215 2.70 5.11 -31.21
CA CYS A 215 2.89 4.23 -32.38
C CYS A 215 2.70 2.74 -32.10
N GLY A 216 2.47 2.34 -30.85
CA GLY A 216 2.30 0.95 -30.42
C GLY A 216 3.57 0.10 -30.44
N LYS A 217 4.69 0.55 -31.01
CA LYS A 217 5.97 -0.18 -30.97
C LYS A 217 6.57 -0.19 -29.55
N SER A 218 7.50 -1.10 -29.29
CA SER A 218 8.28 -1.11 -28.04
C SER A 218 8.90 0.27 -27.73
N ALA A 219 8.86 0.63 -26.46
CA ALA A 219 9.20 1.94 -25.92
C ALA A 219 9.77 1.81 -24.52
N SER A 220 10.38 2.90 -24.06
CA SER A 220 10.75 3.09 -22.66
C SER A 220 9.86 4.15 -22.03
N TRP A 221 9.68 4.04 -20.72
CA TRP A 221 9.06 5.08 -19.91
C TRP A 221 10.04 6.24 -19.73
N ARG A 222 9.68 7.40 -20.28
CA ARG A 222 10.52 8.61 -20.28
C ARG A 222 10.00 9.63 -19.29
N PRO A 223 10.79 10.01 -18.27
CA PRO A 223 10.46 11.12 -17.37
C PRO A 223 10.33 12.44 -18.13
N ILE A 224 9.40 13.29 -17.70
CA ILE A 224 9.09 14.57 -18.31
C ILE A 224 9.71 15.73 -17.54
N LEU A 225 9.52 15.74 -16.22
CA LEU A 225 10.11 16.74 -15.34
C LEU A 225 11.43 16.24 -14.78
N ASN A 226 12.36 17.19 -14.67
CA ASN A 226 13.65 16.96 -14.04
C ASN A 226 13.68 17.68 -12.68
N PRO A 227 14.41 17.11 -11.70
CA PRO A 227 14.70 17.79 -10.45
C PRO A 227 15.53 19.05 -10.71
N THR A 228 15.52 19.98 -9.74
CA THR A 228 16.47 21.09 -9.74
C THR A 228 17.90 20.57 -9.57
N PRO A 229 18.94 21.19 -10.16
CA PRO A 229 20.32 20.68 -10.12
C PRO A 229 20.88 20.40 -8.72
N ASN A 230 20.41 21.15 -7.71
CA ASN A 230 20.86 21.02 -6.31
C ASN A 230 19.85 20.28 -5.42
N ALA A 231 18.94 19.50 -6.01
CA ALA A 231 17.99 18.70 -5.24
C ALA A 231 18.74 17.62 -4.43
N PRO A 232 18.40 17.42 -3.14
CA PRO A 232 18.90 16.28 -2.36
C PRO A 232 18.59 14.96 -3.06
N VAL A 233 19.50 13.98 -2.96
CA VAL A 233 19.32 12.68 -3.61
C VAL A 233 18.09 11.94 -3.07
N GLU A 234 17.75 12.19 -1.81
CA GLU A 234 16.63 11.60 -1.10
C GLU A 234 15.28 12.00 -1.66
N ILE A 235 15.16 13.12 -2.39
CA ILE A 235 13.89 13.53 -2.99
C ILE A 235 13.73 13.11 -4.46
N LEU A 236 14.79 12.54 -5.05
CA LEU A 236 14.82 12.27 -6.50
C LEU A 236 13.90 11.12 -6.91
N TRP A 237 13.60 10.18 -6.01
CA TRP A 237 12.72 9.04 -6.29
C TRP A 237 11.33 9.49 -6.75
N ARG A 238 10.81 10.62 -6.27
CA ARG A 238 9.52 11.16 -6.74
C ARG A 238 9.52 11.52 -8.22
N TYR A 239 10.66 11.95 -8.77
CA TYR A 239 10.81 12.19 -10.20
C TYR A 239 10.96 10.91 -11.02
N GLN A 240 11.30 9.80 -10.37
CA GLN A 240 11.39 8.48 -11.01
C GLN A 240 10.05 7.76 -11.05
N ARG A 241 9.02 8.29 -10.39
CA ARG A 241 7.67 7.74 -10.36
C ARG A 241 6.99 7.69 -11.73
N PRO A 242 6.03 6.77 -11.91
CA PRO A 242 5.33 6.63 -13.19
C PRO A 242 4.52 7.86 -13.55
N GLU A 243 3.96 8.59 -12.58
CA GLU A 243 3.20 9.82 -12.80
C GLU A 243 4.00 10.92 -13.52
N ASN A 244 5.34 10.87 -13.46
CA ASN A 244 6.21 11.80 -14.17
C ASN A 244 6.65 11.29 -15.56
N ALA A 245 6.20 10.12 -16.00
CA ALA A 245 6.73 9.44 -17.18
C ALA A 245 5.65 9.06 -18.19
N ILE A 246 6.05 8.98 -19.47
CA ILE A 246 5.20 8.48 -20.56
C ILE A 246 5.91 7.38 -21.35
N PRO A 247 5.21 6.34 -21.85
CA PRO A 247 5.84 5.30 -22.66
C PRO A 247 5.93 5.78 -24.12
N ILE A 248 7.14 6.09 -24.59
CA ILE A 248 7.36 6.59 -25.95
C ILE A 248 8.68 6.12 -26.56
N CYS A 249 8.62 5.64 -27.80
CA CYS A 249 9.80 5.14 -28.50
C CYS A 249 10.71 6.28 -28.99
N HIS A 250 11.98 5.95 -29.28
CA HIS A 250 12.98 6.90 -29.77
C HIS A 250 12.52 7.66 -31.01
N HIS A 251 12.03 6.93 -32.02
CA HIS A 251 11.57 7.52 -33.27
C HIS A 251 10.43 8.54 -33.07
N CYS A 252 9.47 8.26 -32.19
CA CYS A 252 8.39 9.22 -31.89
C CYS A 252 8.89 10.42 -31.10
N THR A 253 9.86 10.23 -30.20
CA THR A 253 10.52 11.30 -29.44
C THR A 253 11.17 12.30 -30.39
N GLU A 254 11.96 11.82 -31.36
CA GLU A 254 12.63 12.66 -32.36
C GLU A 254 11.61 13.30 -33.31
N THR A 255 10.68 12.50 -33.83
CA THR A 255 9.68 12.99 -34.78
C THR A 255 8.93 14.17 -34.20
N MET A 256 8.46 14.07 -32.94
CA MET A 256 7.69 15.13 -32.31
C MET A 256 8.56 16.26 -31.72
N ASN A 257 9.89 16.13 -31.77
CA ASN A 257 10.82 17.04 -31.09
C ASN A 257 10.53 17.15 -29.58
N LEU A 258 10.15 16.03 -28.96
CA LEU A 258 9.59 15.98 -27.60
C LEU A 258 10.53 16.60 -26.57
N LEU A 259 11.84 16.37 -26.67
CA LEU A 259 12.80 16.86 -25.68
C LEU A 259 12.94 18.39 -25.65
N ARG A 260 12.62 19.07 -26.75
CA ARG A 260 12.74 20.54 -26.87
C ARG A 260 11.42 21.27 -26.65
N ASP A 261 10.31 20.55 -26.57
CA ASP A 261 8.99 21.13 -26.50
C ASP A 261 8.34 20.82 -25.14
N GLU A 262 8.43 21.77 -24.22
CA GLU A 262 7.88 21.63 -22.86
C GLU A 262 6.36 21.50 -22.88
N SER A 263 5.66 22.31 -23.69
CA SER A 263 4.20 22.24 -23.79
C SER A 263 3.72 20.87 -24.25
N LEU A 264 4.40 20.26 -25.23
CA LEU A 264 4.08 18.91 -25.69
C LEU A 264 4.30 17.86 -24.61
N ARG A 265 5.43 17.96 -23.89
CA ARG A 265 5.74 17.03 -22.80
C ARG A 265 4.68 17.09 -21.71
N LEU A 266 4.28 18.30 -21.32
CA LEU A 266 3.22 18.54 -20.34
C LEU A 266 1.87 18.02 -20.82
N ASP A 267 1.47 18.33 -22.07
CA ASP A 267 0.20 17.83 -22.65
C ASP A 267 0.13 16.28 -22.62
N LEU A 268 1.23 15.60 -22.95
CA LEU A 268 1.26 14.12 -22.98
C LEU A 268 1.18 13.50 -21.60
N VAL A 269 1.94 14.00 -20.61
CA VAL A 269 1.95 13.44 -19.26
C VAL A 269 0.69 13.82 -18.47
N TRP A 270 0.23 15.06 -18.58
CA TRP A 270 -1.02 15.52 -17.98
C TRP A 270 -2.21 14.77 -18.57
N GLY A 271 -2.24 14.65 -19.89
CA GLY A 271 -3.27 13.87 -20.55
C GLY A 271 -3.25 12.38 -20.15
N LEU A 272 -2.07 11.78 -19.96
CA LEU A 272 -1.95 10.37 -19.59
C LEU A 272 -2.33 10.12 -18.13
N TRP A 273 -1.89 10.96 -17.20
CA TRP A 273 -1.99 10.72 -15.75
C TRP A 273 -3.02 11.58 -15.04
N GLY A 274 -3.61 12.56 -15.73
CA GLY A 274 -4.67 13.43 -15.21
C GLY A 274 -4.39 13.96 -13.81
N PRO A 275 -5.33 13.80 -12.86
CA PRO A 275 -5.18 14.25 -11.47
C PRO A 275 -3.94 13.70 -10.76
N ARG A 276 -3.42 12.52 -11.15
CA ARG A 276 -2.17 11.99 -10.58
C ARG A 276 -0.98 12.86 -10.94
N PHE A 277 -0.89 13.32 -12.20
CA PHE A 277 0.16 14.24 -12.61
C PHE A 277 -0.07 15.63 -12.05
N GLU A 278 -1.33 16.09 -11.91
CA GLU A 278 -1.63 17.38 -11.29
C GLU A 278 -1.14 17.43 -9.84
N ALA A 279 -1.34 16.36 -9.07
CA ALA A 279 -0.86 16.28 -7.70
C ALA A 279 0.68 16.27 -7.63
N PHE A 280 1.33 15.49 -8.49
CA PHE A 280 2.79 15.51 -8.63
C PHE A 280 3.31 16.89 -9.07
N TRP A 281 2.63 17.56 -10.00
CA TRP A 281 2.96 18.90 -10.47
C TRP A 281 2.78 19.95 -9.38
N GLY A 282 1.71 19.85 -8.59
CA GLY A 282 1.48 20.65 -7.39
C GLY A 282 2.63 20.51 -6.39
N TRP A 283 3.03 19.27 -6.10
CA TRP A 283 4.21 18.98 -5.29
C TRP A 283 5.49 19.57 -5.88
N HIS A 284 5.76 19.35 -7.16
CA HIS A 284 6.94 19.87 -7.84
C HIS A 284 7.03 21.40 -7.73
N ARG A 285 5.93 22.10 -8.00
CA ARG A 285 5.85 23.57 -7.90
C ARG A 285 5.98 24.06 -6.47
N ALA A 286 5.33 23.40 -5.51
CA ALA A 286 5.44 23.76 -4.10
C ALA A 286 6.88 23.58 -3.62
N LYS A 287 7.55 22.48 -3.97
CA LYS A 287 8.95 22.24 -3.64
C LYS A 287 9.88 23.29 -4.25
N LYS A 288 9.72 23.58 -5.55
CA LYS A 288 10.53 24.60 -6.24
C LYS A 288 10.41 26.00 -5.63
N ASN A 289 9.23 26.34 -5.11
CA ASN A 289 8.95 27.64 -4.51
C ASN A 289 9.09 27.65 -2.97
N ASN A 290 9.55 26.55 -2.36
CA ASN A 290 9.62 26.37 -0.91
C ASN A 290 8.28 26.63 -0.18
N ARG A 291 7.18 26.10 -0.74
CA ARG A 291 5.80 26.23 -0.26
C ARG A 291 5.15 24.89 0.10
N LEU A 292 5.95 23.88 0.42
CA LEU A 292 5.39 22.64 0.96
C LEU A 292 4.80 22.92 2.36
N PRO A 293 3.66 22.30 2.71
CA PRO A 293 3.09 22.40 4.05
C PRO A 293 4.10 21.93 5.10
N ARG A 294 4.16 22.64 6.23
CA ARG A 294 5.09 22.28 7.33
C ARG A 294 4.61 21.07 8.12
N ASP A 295 3.31 20.84 8.12
CA ASP A 295 2.56 19.76 8.77
C ASP A 295 2.29 18.58 7.82
N TRP A 296 3.06 18.46 6.73
CA TRP A 296 2.91 17.33 5.82
C TRP A 296 3.35 16.03 6.50
N ASP A 297 2.36 15.21 6.84
CA ASP A 297 2.56 13.85 7.34
C ASP A 297 2.89 12.88 6.19
N MET A 298 4.15 12.48 6.08
CA MET A 298 4.62 11.53 5.08
C MET A 298 4.28 10.06 5.42
N TYR A 299 3.91 9.75 6.65
CA TYR A 299 3.47 8.39 7.03
C TYR A 299 2.07 8.11 6.49
N VAL A 300 1.18 9.11 6.54
CA VAL A 300 -0.18 9.00 6.00
C VAL A 300 -0.20 9.33 4.51
N HIS A 301 0.59 10.30 4.05
CA HIS A 301 0.63 10.77 2.67
C HIS A 301 2.06 10.82 2.08
N PRO A 302 2.69 9.67 1.79
CA PRO A 302 4.11 9.60 1.39
C PRO A 302 4.41 10.28 0.04
N LEU A 303 3.44 10.37 -0.87
CA LEU A 303 3.65 10.90 -2.21
C LEU A 303 3.71 12.42 -2.26
N TRP A 304 2.68 13.05 -1.73
CA TRP A 304 2.44 14.49 -1.72
C TRP A 304 1.39 14.82 -0.66
N PRO A 305 1.34 16.07 -0.17
CA PRO A 305 0.36 16.49 0.82
C PRO A 305 -1.09 16.16 0.45
N ALA A 306 -1.92 15.92 1.47
CA ALA A 306 -3.33 15.56 1.30
C ALA A 306 -4.10 16.52 0.37
N GLY A 307 -3.82 17.83 0.45
CA GLY A 307 -4.48 18.84 -0.36
C GLY A 307 -4.01 18.96 -1.81
N PHE A 308 -3.02 18.19 -2.26
CA PHE A 308 -2.52 18.27 -3.64
C PHE A 308 -3.24 17.30 -4.60
N GLY A 309 -4.00 16.34 -4.10
CA GLY A 309 -4.81 15.43 -4.91
C GLY A 309 -6.16 15.15 -4.27
N GLY A 310 -6.88 14.16 -4.79
CA GLY A 310 -8.17 13.74 -4.24
C GLY A 310 -8.09 12.65 -3.18
N GLU A 311 -9.24 12.03 -2.90
CA GLU A 311 -9.41 11.07 -1.79
C GLU A 311 -9.07 9.63 -2.16
N ASN A 312 -8.95 9.33 -3.46
CA ASN A 312 -8.71 7.99 -4.00
C ASN A 312 -7.60 7.96 -5.07
N TRP A 313 -7.24 6.77 -5.51
CA TRP A 313 -6.21 6.56 -6.54
C TRP A 313 -6.53 7.38 -7.80
N GLU A 314 -7.76 7.25 -8.27
CA GLU A 314 -8.28 7.77 -9.53
C GLU A 314 -8.24 9.30 -9.60
N THR A 315 -8.35 9.96 -8.44
CA THR A 315 -8.37 11.42 -8.28
C THR A 315 -7.04 12.01 -7.80
N GLY A 316 -5.95 11.24 -7.78
CA GLY A 316 -4.63 11.80 -7.45
C GLY A 316 -4.22 11.70 -5.97
N SER A 317 -4.86 10.88 -5.15
CA SER A 317 -4.54 10.83 -3.71
C SER A 317 -3.08 10.44 -3.43
N GLY A 318 -2.45 11.18 -2.52
CA GLY A 318 -1.09 10.89 -2.04
C GLY A 318 -1.02 9.91 -0.88
N ALA A 319 -2.17 9.35 -0.45
CA ALA A 319 -2.30 8.55 0.75
C ALA A 319 -1.58 7.20 0.65
N LEU A 320 -1.13 6.66 1.79
CA LEU A 320 -0.37 5.42 1.93
C LEU A 320 -1.01 4.24 1.18
N ARG A 321 -2.33 4.06 1.30
CA ARG A 321 -3.10 2.99 0.62
C ARG A 321 -3.08 3.07 -0.91
N PHE A 322 -2.63 4.19 -1.48
CA PHE A 322 -2.53 4.45 -2.93
C PHE A 322 -1.10 4.85 -3.35
N ALA A 323 -0.12 4.61 -2.47
CA ALA A 323 1.26 5.05 -2.69
C ALA A 323 2.02 4.17 -3.70
N GLU A 324 1.66 2.90 -3.77
CA GLU A 324 2.27 1.93 -4.68
C GLU A 324 2.18 2.39 -6.14
N PRO A 325 3.26 2.26 -6.94
CA PRO A 325 3.21 2.53 -8.38
C PRO A 325 2.16 1.66 -9.07
N ARG A 326 1.23 2.27 -9.82
CA ARG A 326 0.27 1.54 -10.65
C ARG A 326 0.25 2.10 -12.07
N PRO A 327 -0.01 1.26 -13.08
CA PRO A 327 -0.23 1.71 -14.46
C PRO A 327 -1.36 2.74 -14.53
N PRO A 328 -1.44 3.56 -15.60
CA PRO A 328 -2.41 4.66 -15.71
C PRO A 328 -3.86 4.19 -15.92
N HIS A 329 -4.18 2.92 -15.67
CA HIS A 329 -5.57 2.44 -15.71
C HIS A 329 -6.37 3.07 -14.57
N GLN A 330 -7.68 3.25 -14.78
CA GLN A 330 -8.64 3.82 -13.81
C GLN A 330 -8.43 5.28 -13.39
N VAL A 331 -7.34 5.92 -13.80
CA VAL A 331 -7.17 7.38 -13.61
C VAL A 331 -8.33 8.12 -14.28
N ILE A 332 -9.00 9.00 -13.52
CA ILE A 332 -10.09 9.82 -14.04
C ILE A 332 -9.51 10.87 -15.00
N ARG A 333 -10.08 10.94 -16.20
CA ARG A 333 -9.72 11.92 -17.22
C ARG A 333 -10.99 12.59 -17.70
N ASP A 334 -11.01 13.90 -17.63
CA ASP A 334 -12.05 14.71 -18.25
C ASP A 334 -11.74 14.99 -19.73
N GLU A 335 -12.62 15.75 -20.38
CA GLU A 335 -12.46 16.11 -21.79
C GLU A 335 -11.20 16.95 -22.03
N GLN A 336 -10.73 17.76 -21.06
CA GLN A 336 -9.51 18.56 -21.23
C GLN A 336 -8.26 17.69 -21.28
N HIS A 337 -8.19 16.67 -20.41
CA HIS A 337 -7.11 15.68 -20.43
C HIS A 337 -7.08 14.91 -21.76
N MET A 338 -8.25 14.49 -22.24
CA MET A 338 -8.36 13.78 -23.52
C MET A 338 -7.98 14.67 -24.71
N GLN A 339 -8.34 15.96 -24.67
CA GLN A 339 -7.91 16.94 -25.66
C GLN A 339 -6.40 17.17 -25.62
N ALA A 340 -5.78 17.23 -24.43
CA ALA A 340 -4.33 17.34 -24.28
C ALA A 340 -3.60 16.14 -24.89
N LEU A 341 -4.07 14.91 -24.62
CA LEU A 341 -3.55 13.70 -25.27
C LEU A 341 -3.66 13.79 -26.79
N ARG A 342 -4.84 14.18 -27.30
CA ARG A 342 -5.07 14.29 -28.74
C ARG A 342 -4.14 15.34 -29.36
N ARG A 343 -4.03 16.53 -28.77
CA ARG A 343 -3.09 17.57 -29.22
C ARG A 343 -1.67 17.04 -29.26
N GLY A 344 -1.23 16.35 -28.21
CA GLY A 344 0.12 15.82 -28.13
C GLY A 344 0.42 14.72 -29.16
N LEU A 345 -0.44 13.71 -29.24
CA LEU A 345 -0.24 12.53 -30.09
C LEU A 345 -0.37 12.84 -31.59
N TYR A 346 -1.30 13.73 -31.96
CA TYR A 346 -1.63 14.05 -33.34
C TYR A 346 -0.98 15.34 -33.85
N ARG A 347 -0.12 16.00 -33.06
CA ARG A 347 0.58 17.24 -33.46
C ARG A 347 1.31 17.15 -34.79
N LYS A 348 1.91 15.98 -35.09
CA LYS A 348 2.59 15.71 -36.36
C LYS A 348 1.95 14.52 -37.06
N LYS A 349 1.72 14.68 -38.37
CA LYS A 349 1.19 13.63 -39.25
C LYS A 349 2.01 12.35 -39.08
N PHE A 350 1.32 11.26 -38.79
CA PHE A 350 1.91 9.93 -38.72
C PHE A 350 1.92 9.33 -40.14
N ARG A 351 3.10 8.91 -40.63
CA ARG A 351 3.22 8.21 -41.92
C ARG A 351 3.15 6.70 -41.65
N GLY A 352 1.96 6.12 -41.75
CA GLY A 352 1.67 4.69 -41.51
C GLY A 352 0.19 4.46 -41.18
N ARG A 353 -0.24 3.19 -40.95
CA ARG A 353 -1.52 2.94 -40.26
C ARG A 353 -1.45 3.72 -38.95
N GLN A 354 -2.30 4.73 -38.78
CA GLN A 354 -2.47 5.34 -37.49
C GLN A 354 -2.81 4.19 -36.55
N PRO A 355 -1.97 3.90 -35.54
CA PRO A 355 -2.51 3.19 -34.40
C PRO A 355 -3.57 4.18 -33.92
N GLY A 356 -4.83 3.85 -34.09
CA GLY A 356 -5.90 4.70 -33.59
C GLY A 356 -5.84 4.75 -32.07
N GLU A 357 -7.01 4.82 -31.46
CA GLU A 357 -7.15 4.71 -30.02
C GLU A 357 -6.61 3.37 -29.46
N THR A 358 -6.24 2.38 -30.27
CA THR A 358 -5.91 1.01 -29.87
C THR A 358 -4.67 0.82 -28.96
N PRO A 359 -3.47 1.37 -29.21
CA PRO A 359 -2.36 1.21 -28.24
C PRO A 359 -2.54 2.02 -26.96
N LEU A 360 -3.19 3.19 -27.08
CA LEU A 360 -3.56 3.99 -25.92
C LEU A 360 -4.64 3.25 -25.10
N GLN A 361 -5.68 2.74 -25.73
CA GLN A 361 -6.70 1.87 -25.12
C GLN A 361 -6.03 0.64 -24.48
N LYS A 362 -5.09 -0.04 -25.13
CA LYS A 362 -4.33 -1.14 -24.48
C LYS A 362 -3.58 -0.70 -23.23
N LEU A 363 -3.01 0.51 -23.23
CA LEU A 363 -2.34 1.11 -22.07
C LEU A 363 -3.32 1.52 -20.96
N LEU A 364 -4.51 2.00 -21.34
CA LEU A 364 -5.56 2.50 -20.43
C LEU A 364 -6.45 1.38 -19.86
N ASP A 365 -6.70 0.33 -20.65
CA ASP A 365 -7.52 -0.85 -20.32
C ASP A 365 -6.67 -1.99 -19.74
N PHE A 366 -5.34 -1.82 -19.69
CA PHE A 366 -4.37 -2.76 -19.14
C PHE A 366 -4.58 -4.23 -19.57
N ARG A 367 -4.56 -4.50 -20.88
CA ARG A 367 -4.61 -5.88 -21.38
C ARG A 367 -3.21 -6.45 -21.52
N LEU A 368 -2.79 -7.26 -20.55
CA LEU A 368 -1.67 -8.18 -20.74
C LEU A 368 -2.10 -9.19 -21.81
N GLU A 369 -1.55 -9.10 -23.02
CA GLU A 369 -1.60 -10.24 -23.95
C GLU A 369 -0.68 -11.30 -23.34
N ILE A 370 -1.27 -12.23 -22.56
CA ILE A 370 -0.63 -13.49 -22.22
C ILE A 370 -0.35 -14.17 -23.56
N PRO A 371 0.92 -14.44 -23.93
CA PRO A 371 1.22 -15.17 -25.15
C PRO A 371 0.48 -16.50 -25.08
N GLN A 372 -0.43 -16.75 -26.03
CA GLN A 372 -0.97 -18.10 -26.21
C GLN A 372 0.17 -19.00 -26.63
N GLY A 373 0.66 -19.81 -25.69
CA GLY A 373 1.66 -20.85 -25.94
C GLY A 373 2.82 -20.78 -24.96
N GLU A 374 2.62 -21.33 -23.77
CA GLU A 374 3.55 -22.18 -23.03
C GLU A 374 2.83 -22.63 -21.75
N SER A 375 2.10 -23.75 -21.88
CA SER A 375 1.51 -24.54 -20.79
C SER A 375 2.43 -25.69 -20.43
#